data_AF-U9UB07-F1
#
_entry.id   AF-U9UB07-F1
#
_cell.length_a   1.000
_cell.length_b   1.000
_cell.length_c   1.000
_cell.angle_alpha   90.00
_cell.angle_beta   90.00
_cell.angle_gamma   90.00
#
_symmetry.space_group_name_H-M   'P 1'
#
loop_
_entity.id
_entity.type
_entity.pdbx_description
1 polymer ?
#
loop_
_entity_poly.entity_id
_entity_poly.type
_entity_poly.pdbx_seq_one_letter_code
_entity_poly.pdbx_strand_id
1 'polypeptide(L)'
;ICLYIGHENYKDLAKVGQLFQDQLFDLKNSGIIDQDGVNWPVELFFCGDWKFMYIIMGTNAQNSKYFCLYCNCEASLRWDMDKIWNNTENTRCERKSPLFPAINQKNYIPDELHLFLRISDVLMECLFADLIKKKEFQKQIKPAVELAFKNIK
;
A
#
# COMPACT_ATOMS: atom_id res chain seq x y z
N ILE A 1 -20.36 5.32 9.00
CA ILE A 1 -19.20 4.78 9.74
C ILE A 1 -19.52 3.31 10.05
N CYS A 2 -18.71 2.37 9.57
CA CYS A 2 -18.83 0.95 9.89
C CYS A 2 -17.82 0.59 10.98
N LEU A 3 -18.29 0.07 12.11
CA LEU A 3 -17.43 -0.47 13.15
C LEU A 3 -17.41 -1.98 13.02
N TYR A 4 -16.25 -2.53 12.67
CA TYR A 4 -16.05 -3.96 12.52
C TYR A 4 -15.05 -4.45 13.58
N ILE A 5 -15.53 -5.29 14.51
CA ILE A 5 -14.72 -5.92 15.55
C ILE A 5 -14.31 -7.30 15.02
N GLY A 6 -13.32 -7.33 14.15
CA GLY A 6 -12.78 -8.59 13.67
C GLY A 6 -11.39 -8.43 13.05
N HIS A 7 -10.89 -9.52 12.49
CA HIS A 7 -9.51 -9.58 12.01
C HIS A 7 -9.37 -9.02 10.59
N GLU A 8 -8.20 -8.47 10.29
CA GLU A 8 -7.79 -8.07 8.94
C GLU A 8 -7.57 -9.31 8.06
N ASN A 9 -8.64 -9.96 7.65
CA ASN A 9 -8.60 -11.06 6.70
C ASN A 9 -9.66 -10.89 5.62
N TYR A 10 -9.36 -11.41 4.43
CA TYR A 10 -10.21 -11.25 3.26
C TYR A 10 -11.64 -11.75 3.46
N LYS A 11 -11.83 -12.92 4.09
CA LYS A 11 -13.16 -13.56 4.17
C LYS A 11 -14.12 -12.73 5.00
N ASP A 12 -13.62 -12.16 6.08
CA ASP A 12 -14.43 -11.35 6.98
C ASP A 12 -14.69 -9.96 6.42
N LEU A 13 -13.67 -9.31 5.86
CA LEU A 13 -13.83 -8.01 5.20
C LEU A 13 -14.71 -8.11 3.96
N ALA A 14 -14.76 -9.25 3.26
CA ALA A 14 -15.68 -9.45 2.14
C ALA A 14 -17.15 -9.38 2.57
N LYS A 15 -17.49 -9.92 3.74
CA LYS A 15 -18.85 -9.80 4.29
C LYS A 15 -19.19 -8.35 4.60
N VAL A 16 -18.23 -7.60 5.14
CA VAL A 16 -18.40 -6.17 5.43
C VAL A 16 -18.53 -5.36 4.15
N GLY A 17 -17.69 -5.64 3.14
CA GLY A 17 -17.73 -4.97 1.84
C GLY A 17 -19.07 -5.13 1.12
N GLN A 18 -19.69 -6.31 1.21
CA GLN A 18 -21.02 -6.58 0.67
C GLN A 18 -22.10 -5.65 1.25
N LEU A 19 -22.00 -5.24 2.52
CA LEU A 19 -22.99 -4.37 3.16
C LEU A 19 -23.07 -2.99 2.49
N PHE A 20 -21.97 -2.52 1.92
CA PHE A 20 -21.87 -1.18 1.31
C PHE A 20 -21.83 -1.24 -0.22
N GLN A 21 -21.82 -2.43 -0.83
CA GLN A 21 -21.57 -2.59 -2.25
C GLN A 21 -22.59 -1.84 -3.11
N ASP A 22 -23.89 -2.04 -2.83
CA ASP A 22 -24.95 -1.41 -3.60
C ASP A 22 -24.94 0.12 -3.44
N GLN A 23 -24.69 0.59 -2.22
CA GLN A 23 -24.59 2.03 -1.90
C GLN A 23 -23.41 2.69 -2.63
N LEU A 24 -22.26 2.01 -2.71
CA LEU A 24 -21.09 2.51 -3.43
C LEU A 24 -21.31 2.54 -4.94
N PHE A 25 -22.00 1.54 -5.50
CA PHE A 25 -22.35 1.53 -6.92
C PHE A 25 -23.37 2.60 -7.27
N ASP A 26 -24.41 2.77 -6.44
CA ASP A 26 -25.38 3.84 -6.62
C ASP A 26 -24.70 5.20 -6.58
N LEU A 27 -23.86 5.45 -5.57
CA LEU A 27 -23.11 6.70 -5.47
C LEU A 27 -22.22 6.97 -6.69
N LYS A 28 -21.52 5.95 -7.19
CA LYS A 28 -20.68 6.03 -8.40
C LYS A 28 -21.50 6.36 -9.66
N ASN A 29 -22.64 5.71 -9.84
CA ASN A 29 -23.40 5.76 -11.08
C ASN A 29 -24.39 6.94 -11.13
N SER A 30 -25.01 7.24 -9.98
CA SER A 30 -26.08 8.23 -9.85
C SER A 30 -25.53 9.61 -9.46
N GLY A 31 -24.37 9.67 -8.80
CA GLY A 31 -23.81 10.91 -8.26
C GLY A 31 -24.55 11.38 -7.02
N ILE A 32 -24.42 12.67 -6.69
CA ILE A 32 -25.14 13.32 -5.59
C ILE A 32 -25.95 14.47 -6.18
N ILE A 33 -27.26 14.48 -5.92
CA ILE A 33 -28.12 15.59 -6.32
C ILE A 33 -28.22 16.56 -5.14
N ASP A 34 -27.89 17.82 -5.37
CA ASP A 34 -28.04 18.86 -4.36
C ASP A 34 -29.47 19.40 -4.29
N GLN A 35 -29.67 20.35 -3.37
CA GLN A 35 -30.96 21.01 -3.13
C GLN A 35 -31.45 21.89 -4.29
N ASP A 36 -30.56 22.28 -5.21
CA ASP A 36 -30.89 23.03 -6.43
C ASP A 36 -31.14 22.09 -7.63
N GLY A 37 -31.05 20.77 -7.43
CA GLY A 37 -31.24 19.75 -8.45
C GLY A 37 -30.02 19.52 -9.33
N VAL A 38 -28.84 20.04 -8.97
CA VAL A 38 -27.59 19.81 -9.71
C VAL A 38 -27.05 18.43 -9.36
N ASN A 39 -26.73 17.62 -10.39
CA ASN A 39 -26.09 16.33 -10.21
C ASN A 39 -24.56 16.47 -10.22
N TRP A 40 -23.94 16.09 -9.11
CA TRP A 40 -22.51 16.04 -8.91
C TRP A 40 -21.99 14.62 -9.12
N PRO A 41 -21.20 14.36 -10.17
CA PRO A 41 -20.61 13.04 -10.39
C PRO A 41 -19.61 12.70 -9.28
N VAL A 42 -19.59 11.44 -8.86
CA VAL A 42 -18.70 10.96 -7.80
C VAL A 42 -17.66 10.01 -8.36
N GLU A 43 -16.38 10.29 -8.08
CA GLU A 43 -15.30 9.34 -8.28
C GLU A 43 -14.78 8.84 -6.93
N LEU A 44 -14.76 7.52 -6.77
CA LEU A 44 -14.34 6.88 -5.53
C LEU A 44 -12.85 6.56 -5.58
N PHE A 45 -12.17 6.82 -4.45
CA PHE A 45 -10.77 6.49 -4.20
C PHE A 45 -10.66 5.71 -2.90
N PHE A 46 -9.71 4.78 -2.86
CA PHE A 46 -9.38 4.02 -1.66
C PHE A 46 -7.91 4.24 -1.34
N CYS A 47 -7.63 4.64 -0.10
CA CYS A 47 -6.27 4.80 0.41
C CYS A 47 -6.08 3.94 1.66
N GLY A 48 -4.97 3.21 1.71
CA GLY A 48 -4.65 2.36 2.86
C GLY A 48 -3.20 1.91 2.84
N ASP A 49 -2.73 1.39 3.96
CA ASP A 49 -1.39 0.82 4.05
C ASP A 49 -1.23 -0.36 3.07
N TRP A 50 0.02 -0.62 2.70
CA TRP A 50 0.35 -1.59 1.66
C TRP A 50 -0.18 -3.01 1.98
N LYS A 51 -0.21 -3.42 3.26
CA LYS A 51 -0.71 -4.74 3.67
C LYS A 51 -2.23 -4.81 3.50
N PHE A 52 -2.95 -3.79 3.95
CA PHE A 52 -4.40 -3.73 3.83
C PHE A 52 -4.85 -3.67 2.36
N MET A 53 -4.11 -2.93 1.52
CA MET A 53 -4.32 -2.88 0.07
C MET A 53 -4.35 -4.26 -0.58
N TYR A 54 -3.44 -5.18 -0.22
CA TYR A 54 -3.49 -6.54 -0.77
C TYR A 54 -4.79 -7.26 -0.46
N ILE A 55 -5.30 -7.08 0.76
CA ILE A 55 -6.51 -7.73 1.23
C ILE A 55 -7.71 -7.18 0.47
N ILE A 56 -7.83 -5.85 0.37
CA ILE A 56 -8.95 -5.21 -0.32
C ILE A 56 -8.93 -5.50 -1.82
N MET A 57 -7.76 -5.53 -2.46
CA MET A 57 -7.63 -5.86 -3.88
C MET A 57 -7.69 -7.37 -4.18
N GLY A 58 -7.81 -8.22 -3.16
CA GLY A 58 -7.87 -9.67 -3.32
C GLY A 58 -6.57 -10.32 -3.83
N THR A 59 -5.45 -9.60 -3.78
CA THR A 59 -4.13 -10.05 -4.24
C THR A 59 -3.38 -10.88 -3.22
N ASN A 60 -2.51 -11.79 -3.69
CA ASN A 60 -1.60 -12.53 -2.83
C ASN A 60 -0.55 -11.62 -2.17
N ALA A 61 -0.03 -12.08 -1.03
CA ALA A 61 0.83 -11.34 -0.11
C ALA A 61 2.13 -10.78 -0.73
N GLN A 62 2.76 -9.87 0.02
CA GLN A 62 3.99 -9.14 -0.31
C GLN A 62 5.18 -10.03 -0.71
N ASN A 63 5.19 -11.30 -0.33
CA ASN A 63 6.23 -12.28 -0.65
C ASN A 63 5.99 -13.06 -1.96
N SER A 64 4.93 -12.73 -2.70
CA SER A 64 4.64 -13.32 -4.01
C SER A 64 5.73 -13.01 -5.03
N LYS A 65 5.90 -13.90 -6.02
CA LYS A 65 6.77 -13.69 -7.19
C LYS A 65 6.39 -12.40 -7.94
N TYR A 66 5.09 -12.10 -8.03
CA TYR A 66 4.55 -10.87 -8.62
C TYR A 66 3.87 -10.04 -7.54
N PHE A 67 4.68 -9.35 -6.74
CA PHE A 67 4.23 -8.64 -5.55
C PHE A 67 3.54 -7.31 -5.86
N CYS A 68 3.89 -6.61 -6.94
CA CYS A 68 3.37 -5.26 -7.17
C CYS A 68 1.85 -5.26 -7.40
N LEU A 69 1.14 -4.28 -6.83
CA LEU A 69 -0.31 -4.14 -7.01
C LEU A 69 -0.70 -3.72 -8.44
N TYR A 70 0.24 -3.08 -9.14
CA TYR A 70 -0.03 -2.27 -10.33
C TYR A 70 0.61 -2.79 -11.61
N CYS A 71 1.66 -3.58 -11.52
CA CYS A 71 2.39 -4.08 -12.68
C CYS A 71 2.84 -5.53 -12.49
N ASN A 72 3.20 -6.16 -13.61
CA ASN A 72 3.69 -7.53 -13.65
C ASN A 72 5.18 -7.66 -13.26
N CYS A 73 5.69 -6.80 -12.38
CA CYS A 73 7.10 -6.86 -12.00
C CYS A 73 7.40 -8.12 -11.18
N GLU A 74 8.46 -8.81 -11.59
CA GLU A 74 8.94 -10.02 -10.91
C GLU A 74 9.88 -9.63 -9.77
N ALA A 75 9.72 -10.24 -8.60
CA ALA A 75 10.52 -9.97 -7.42
C ALA A 75 12.05 -10.10 -7.66
N SER A 76 12.46 -11.03 -8.52
CA SER A 76 13.86 -11.27 -8.90
C SER A 76 14.46 -10.16 -9.78
N LEU A 77 13.61 -9.35 -10.41
CA LEU A 77 13.98 -8.29 -11.35
C LEU A 77 13.73 -6.89 -10.79
N ARG A 78 13.26 -6.78 -9.55
CA ARG A 78 12.88 -5.49 -8.95
C ARG A 78 14.02 -4.49 -8.76
N TRP A 79 15.26 -4.98 -8.79
CA TRP A 79 16.48 -4.17 -8.62
C TRP A 79 17.00 -3.61 -9.96
N ASP A 80 16.49 -4.13 -11.07
CA ASP A 80 16.93 -3.75 -12.41
C ASP A 80 16.24 -2.44 -12.83
N MET A 81 17.00 -1.34 -12.76
CA MET A 81 16.51 0.01 -13.05
C MET A 81 16.38 0.29 -14.56
N ASP A 82 16.93 -0.58 -15.42
CA ASP A 82 16.80 -0.46 -16.88
C ASP A 82 15.46 -1.05 -17.36
N LYS A 83 14.77 -1.81 -16.51
CA LYS A 83 13.45 -2.37 -16.81
C LYS A 83 12.33 -1.39 -16.53
N ILE A 84 11.55 -1.12 -17.57
CA ILE A 84 10.33 -0.34 -17.49
C ILE A 84 9.14 -1.29 -17.31
N TRP A 85 8.36 -1.06 -16.26
CA TRP A 85 7.14 -1.82 -15.98
C TRP A 85 5.91 -0.95 -16.20
N ASN A 86 5.04 -1.34 -17.12
CA ASN A 86 3.81 -0.62 -17.37
C ASN A 86 2.84 -0.75 -16.18
N ASN A 87 2.35 0.39 -15.70
CA ASN A 87 1.34 0.49 -14.65
C ASN A 87 -0.07 0.38 -15.26
N THR A 88 -0.42 -0.83 -15.71
CA THR A 88 -1.75 -1.13 -16.25
C THR A 88 -2.52 -2.00 -15.28
N GLU A 89 -1.94 -3.14 -14.91
CA GLU A 89 -2.45 -4.08 -13.93
C GLU A 89 -1.43 -5.20 -13.69
N ASN A 90 -1.55 -5.88 -12.54
CA ASN A 90 -0.86 -7.15 -12.32
C ASN A 90 -1.80 -8.30 -12.67
N THR A 91 -1.58 -8.90 -13.85
CA THR A 91 -2.32 -10.08 -14.35
C THR A 91 -1.65 -11.40 -14.00
N ARG A 92 -0.42 -11.37 -13.47
CA ARG A 92 0.37 -12.58 -13.17
C ARG A 92 0.21 -13.08 -11.74
N CYS A 93 -0.47 -12.32 -10.89
CA CYS A 93 -0.79 -12.71 -9.53
C CYS A 93 -2.17 -13.39 -9.50
N GLU A 94 -2.30 -14.51 -8.80
CA GLU A 94 -3.63 -15.05 -8.49
C GLU A 94 -4.39 -14.05 -7.62
N ARG A 95 -5.62 -13.72 -8.03
CA ARG A 95 -6.44 -12.68 -7.43
C ARG A 95 -7.83 -13.20 -7.14
N LYS A 96 -8.31 -12.90 -5.93
CA LYS A 96 -9.74 -12.90 -5.61
C LYS A 96 -10.36 -11.59 -6.10
N SER A 97 -11.68 -11.53 -6.11
CA SER A 97 -12.39 -10.30 -6.44
C SER A 97 -12.02 -9.17 -5.46
N PRO A 98 -11.87 -7.92 -5.92
CA PRO A 98 -11.68 -6.79 -5.03
C PRO A 98 -12.92 -6.61 -4.15
N LEU A 99 -12.72 -6.19 -2.90
CA LEU A 99 -13.80 -6.04 -1.92
C LEU A 99 -14.70 -4.82 -2.21
N PHE A 100 -14.18 -3.82 -2.93
CA PHE A 100 -14.94 -2.65 -3.37
C PHE A 100 -14.91 -2.52 -4.90
N PRO A 101 -15.70 -3.34 -5.63
CA PRO A 101 -15.69 -3.36 -7.10
C PRO A 101 -16.22 -2.06 -7.73
N ALA A 102 -16.90 -1.21 -6.98
CA ALA A 102 -17.28 0.13 -7.42
C ALA A 102 -16.04 1.04 -7.65
N ILE A 103 -14.93 0.80 -6.94
CA ILE A 103 -13.71 1.59 -7.07
C ILE A 103 -12.88 1.04 -8.24
N ASN A 104 -12.48 1.91 -9.17
CA ASN A 104 -11.64 1.51 -10.29
C ASN A 104 -10.23 1.12 -9.79
N GLN A 105 -9.58 0.13 -10.40
CA GLN A 105 -8.27 -0.35 -9.95
C GLN A 105 -7.21 0.76 -9.82
N LYS A 106 -7.19 1.71 -10.76
CA LYS A 106 -6.30 2.87 -10.75
C LYS A 106 -6.53 3.85 -9.57
N ASN A 107 -7.67 3.76 -8.90
CA ASN A 107 -8.06 4.64 -7.79
C ASN A 107 -7.78 3.99 -6.41
N TYR A 108 -7.15 2.82 -6.40
CA TYR A 108 -6.55 2.24 -5.20
C TYR A 108 -5.15 2.82 -5.06
N ILE A 109 -4.97 3.73 -4.11
CA ILE A 109 -3.74 4.48 -3.89
C ILE A 109 -3.12 3.99 -2.57
N PRO A 110 -1.84 3.64 -2.54
CA PRO A 110 -1.21 3.25 -1.29
C PRO A 110 -1.02 4.50 -0.42
N ASP A 111 -1.05 4.32 0.90
CA ASP A 111 -0.73 5.40 1.83
C ASP A 111 0.70 5.92 1.60
N GLU A 112 0.79 7.18 1.15
CA GLU A 112 2.04 7.84 0.79
C GLU A 112 2.97 8.03 1.99
N LEU A 113 2.42 8.31 3.17
CA LEU A 113 3.21 8.49 4.39
C LEU A 113 3.83 7.15 4.82
N HIS A 114 3.04 6.08 4.85
CA HIS A 114 3.55 4.75 5.16
C HIS A 114 4.60 4.28 4.13
N LEU A 115 4.40 4.60 2.85
CA LEU A 115 5.36 4.29 1.80
C LEU A 115 6.67 5.08 1.99
N PHE A 116 6.58 6.38 2.28
CA PHE A 116 7.73 7.24 2.55
C PHE A 116 8.55 6.74 3.74
N LEU A 117 7.89 6.39 4.85
CA LEU A 117 8.56 5.82 6.03
C LEU A 117 9.28 4.52 5.67
N ARG A 118 8.64 3.62 4.92
CA ARG A 118 9.25 2.35 4.52
C ARG A 118 10.46 2.54 3.60
N ILE A 119 10.41 3.48 2.66
CA ILE A 119 11.55 3.81 1.79
C ILE A 119 12.68 4.40 2.63
N SER A 120 12.36 5.31 3.54
CA SER A 120 13.33 5.95 4.43
C SER A 120 14.04 4.91 5.30
N ASP A 121 13.32 3.95 5.87
CA ASP A 121 13.90 2.85 6.65
C ASP A 121 14.93 2.06 5.84
N VAL A 122 14.56 1.66 4.61
CA VAL A 122 15.46 0.88 3.73
C VAL A 122 16.71 1.67 3.36
N LEU A 123 16.55 2.96 3.01
CA LEU A 123 17.68 3.82 2.68
C LEU A 123 18.62 4.03 3.88
N MET A 124 18.06 4.22 5.08
CA MET A 124 18.84 4.35 6.31
C MET A 124 19.56 3.03 6.65
N GLU A 125 18.89 1.88 6.51
CA GLU A 125 19.53 0.56 6.66
C GLU A 125 20.72 0.39 5.70
N CYS A 126 20.55 0.74 4.42
CA CYS A 126 21.64 0.71 3.44
C CYS A 126 22.80 1.63 3.81
N LEU A 127 22.49 2.87 4.21
CA LEU A 127 23.49 3.84 4.65
C LEU A 127 24.30 3.30 5.85
N PHE A 128 23.62 2.78 6.87
CA PHE A 128 24.29 2.22 8.04
C PHE A 128 25.10 0.97 7.69
N ALA A 129 24.59 0.09 6.84
CA ALA A 129 25.32 -1.08 6.38
C ALA A 129 26.65 -0.71 5.71
N ASP A 130 26.67 0.36 4.92
CA ASP A 130 27.90 0.86 4.28
C ASP A 130 28.82 1.61 5.24
N LEU A 131 28.27 2.39 6.17
CA LEU A 131 29.06 3.05 7.21
C LEU A 131 29.75 2.03 8.13
N ILE A 132 29.06 0.95 8.53
CA ILE A 132 29.63 -0.10 9.39
C ILE A 132 30.83 -0.80 8.72
N LYS A 133 30.87 -0.89 7.39
CA LYS A 133 32.03 -1.44 6.66
C LYS A 133 33.28 -0.54 6.76
N LYS A 134 33.11 0.75 7.06
CA LYS A 134 34.23 1.70 7.20
C LYS A 134 34.86 1.56 8.59
N LYS A 135 36.15 1.20 8.63
CA LYS A 135 36.93 1.02 9.88
C LYS A 135 36.89 2.25 10.81
N GLU A 136 36.82 3.45 10.24
CA GLU A 136 36.75 4.70 10.99
C GLU A 136 35.40 4.89 11.72
N PHE A 137 34.29 4.57 11.04
CA PHE A 137 32.96 4.64 11.63
C PHE A 137 32.81 3.67 12.80
N GLN A 138 33.28 2.43 12.66
CA GLN A 138 33.26 1.46 13.76
C GLN A 138 34.08 1.90 14.97
N LYS A 139 35.23 2.55 14.76
CA LYS A 139 36.16 2.88 15.84
C LYS A 139 35.80 4.15 16.60
N GLN A 140 35.23 5.16 15.93
CA GLN A 140 35.06 6.50 16.52
C GLN A 140 33.60 6.95 16.57
N ILE A 141 32.88 6.81 15.45
CA ILE A 141 31.53 7.38 15.32
C ILE A 141 30.49 6.50 16.02
N LYS A 142 30.53 5.19 15.82
CA LYS A 142 29.58 4.25 16.43
C LYS A 142 29.55 4.34 17.97
N PRO A 143 30.69 4.31 18.69
CA PRO A 143 30.68 4.46 20.15
C PRO A 143 30.13 5.81 20.61
N ALA A 144 30.42 6.91 19.90
CA ALA A 144 29.93 8.25 20.23
C ALA A 144 28.41 8.36 20.06
N VAL A 145 27.87 7.78 18.97
CA VAL A 145 26.43 7.70 18.73
C VAL A 145 25.74 6.86 19.81
N GLU A 146 26.23 5.65 20.09
CA GLU A 146 25.67 4.78 21.15
C GLU A 146 25.67 5.46 22.53
N LEU A 147 26.72 6.23 22.85
CA LEU A 147 26.80 7.01 24.08
C LEU A 147 25.76 8.14 24.11
N ALA A 148 25.61 8.89 23.01
CA ALA A 148 24.61 9.94 22.89
C ALA A 148 23.19 9.39 23.07
N PHE A 149 22.86 8.27 22.43
CA PHE A 149 21.54 7.63 22.56
C PHE A 149 21.25 7.12 23.97
N LYS A 150 22.26 6.60 24.70
CA LYS A 150 22.10 6.24 26.12
C LYS A 150 21.81 7.44 27.02
N ASN A 151 22.22 8.63 26.61
CA ASN A 151 22.04 9.86 27.36
C ASN A 151 20.75 10.60 27.01
N ILE A 152 20.04 10.18 25.97
CA ILE A 152 18.70 10.67 25.65
C ILE A 152 17.73 9.93 26.58
N LYS A 153 17.35 10.59 27.66
CA LYS A 153 16.21 10.23 28.51
C LYS A 153 14.95 10.90 28.00
#